data_AF-A0A2V6P0N4-F1
#
_entry.id   AF-A0A2V6P0N4-F1
#
_cell.length_a   1.000
_cell.length_b   1.000
_cell.length_c   1.000
_cell.angle_alpha   90.00
_cell.angle_beta   90.00
_cell.angle_gamma   90.00
#
_symmetry.space_group_name_H-M   'P 1'
#
loop_
_entity.id
_entity.type
_entity.pdbx_description
1 polymer ?
#
loop_
_entity_poly.entity_id
_entity_poly.type
_entity_poly.pdbx_seq_one_letter_code
_entity_poly.pdbx_strand_id
1 'polypeptide(L)' 'MSEGDPIDLALREDIGGGDVTTTLLVPDDSRAYARILPQEKAIIAGTMTAAEVFRRVDPGLKISVELTDGTAV' A
#
# COMPACT_ATOMS: atom_id res chain seq x y z
N MET A 1 4.96 -17.39 -2.14
CA MET A 1 3.54 -17.03 -1.96
C MET A 1 2.88 -18.17 -1.23
N SER A 2 2.45 -17.94 0.00
CA SER A 2 1.73 -18.93 0.81
C SER A 2 0.30 -18.96 0.31
N GLU A 3 -0.21 -20.13 -0.10
CA GLU A 3 -1.63 -20.31 -0.40
C GLU A 3 -2.44 -19.88 0.84
N GLY A 4 -3.11 -18.72 0.77
CA GLY A 4 -3.96 -18.19 1.85
C GLY A 4 -3.49 -16.93 2.57
N ASP A 5 -2.41 -16.27 2.16
CA ASP A 5 -2.06 -14.96 2.74
C ASP A 5 -3.11 -13.89 2.36
N PRO A 6 -3.75 -13.21 3.32
CA PRO A 6 -4.78 -12.20 3.05
C PRO A 6 -4.30 -11.04 2.17
N ILE A 7 -3.03 -10.64 2.25
CA ILE A 7 -2.49 -9.56 1.42
C ILE A 7 -2.42 -10.03 -0.04
N ASP A 8 -1.90 -11.24 -0.28
CA ASP A 8 -1.82 -11.80 -1.63
C ASP A 8 -3.21 -12.04 -2.24
N LEU A 9 -4.18 -12.43 -1.41
CA LEU A 9 -5.58 -12.61 -1.82
C LEU A 9 -6.21 -11.26 -2.22
N ALA A 10 -6.08 -10.24 -1.37
CA ALA A 10 -6.63 -8.91 -1.64
C ALA A 10 -5.97 -8.24 -2.86
N LEU A 11 -4.65 -8.36 -3.02
CA LEU A 11 -3.95 -7.84 -4.20
C LEU A 11 -4.40 -8.54 -5.48
N ARG A 12 -4.64 -9.85 -5.44
CA ARG A 12 -5.16 -10.59 -6.59
C ARG A 12 -6.61 -10.20 -6.93
N GLU A 13 -7.43 -9.94 -5.91
CA GLU A 13 -8.81 -9.47 -6.08
C GLU A 13 -8.85 -8.10 -6.78
N ASP A 14 -8.08 -7.13 -6.26
CA ASP A 14 -8.16 -5.73 -6.69
C ASP A 14 -7.35 -5.46 -7.97
N ILE A 15 -6.12 -5.98 -8.06
CA ILE A 15 -5.23 -5.73 -9.20
C ILE A 15 -5.38 -6.81 -10.27
N GLY A 16 -5.45 -8.08 -9.88
CA GLY A 16 -5.73 -9.21 -10.77
C GLY A 16 -5.03 -9.16 -12.14
N GLY A 17 -5.79 -8.87 -13.20
CA GLY A 17 -5.33 -8.76 -14.59
C GLY A 17 -4.56 -7.48 -14.95
N GLY A 18 -4.31 -6.62 -13.96
CA GLY A 18 -3.61 -5.34 -14.08
C GLY A 18 -4.52 -4.12 -13.83
N ASP A 19 -3.92 -2.99 -13.50
CA ASP A 19 -4.59 -1.69 -13.38
C ASP A 19 -4.55 -0.95 -14.73
N VAL A 20 -5.62 -1.14 -15.52
CA VAL A 20 -5.73 -0.58 -16.88
C VAL A 20 -5.74 0.95 -16.87
N THR A 21 -6.37 1.57 -15.87
CA THR A 21 -6.43 3.03 -15.78
C THR A 21 -5.05 3.62 -15.54
N THR A 22 -4.29 3.06 -14.60
CA THR A 22 -2.90 3.50 -14.35
C THR A 22 -2.02 3.24 -15.57
N THR A 23 -2.11 2.06 -16.18
CA THR A 23 -1.32 1.69 -17.36
C THR A 23 -1.54 2.64 -18.55
N LEU A 24 -2.75 3.15 -18.74
CA LEU A 24 -3.08 4.06 -19.86
C LEU A 24 -2.72 5.53 -19.59
N LEU A 25 -2.68 5.95 -18.32
CA LEU A 25 -2.61 7.37 -17.96
C LEU A 25 -1.31 7.77 -17.27
N VAL A 26 -0.56 6.83 -16.70
CA VAL A 26 0.67 7.09 -15.95
C VAL A 26 1.86 6.53 -16.72
N PRO A 27 2.81 7.37 -17.19
CA PRO A 27 4.04 6.89 -17.82
C PRO A 27 4.88 6.01 -16.88
N ASP A 28 5.49 4.95 -17.41
CA ASP A 28 6.27 3.96 -16.64
C ASP A 28 7.48 4.56 -15.89
N ASP A 29 8.02 5.68 -16.35
CA ASP A 29 9.15 6.37 -15.75
C ASP A 29 8.74 7.44 -14.71
N SER A 30 7.44 7.57 -14.45
CA SER A 30 6.90 8.50 -13.48
C SER A 30 7.41 8.20 -12.07
N ARG A 31 7.79 9.25 -11.34
CA ARG A 31 8.16 9.16 -9.93
C ARG A 31 7.27 10.08 -9.12
N ALA A 32 6.67 9.55 -8.07
CA ALA A 32 5.78 10.28 -7.19
C ALA A 32 6.11 10.01 -5.72
N TYR A 33 5.56 10.86 -4.86
CA TYR A 33 5.55 10.68 -3.41
C TYR A 33 4.11 10.67 -2.93
N ALA A 34 3.79 9.74 -2.04
CA ALA A 34 2.47 9.63 -1.42
C ALA A 34 2.61 9.69 0.10
N ARG A 35 1.57 10.18 0.78
CA ARG A 35 1.46 10.21 2.24
C ARG A 35 0.08 9.75 2.66
N ILE A 36 0.02 8.87 3.65
CA ILE A 36 -1.23 8.52 4.32
C ILE A 36 -1.38 9.48 5.50
N LEU A 37 -2.50 10.21 5.52
CA LEU A 37 -2.79 11.22 6.53
C LEU A 37 -4.11 10.87 7.25
N PRO A 38 -4.16 10.93 8.59
CA PRO A 38 -5.42 10.81 9.30
C PRO A 38 -6.28 12.03 9.00
N GLN A 39 -7.54 11.80 8.61
CA GLN A 39 -8.50 12.88 8.36
C GLN A 39 -9.34 13.22 9.61
N GLU A 40 -9.32 12.34 10.61
CA GLU A 40 -10.10 12.46 11.84
C GLU A 40 -9.31 11.91 13.03
N LYS A 41 -9.83 12.15 14.24
CA LYS A 41 -9.24 11.63 15.47
C LYS A 41 -9.33 10.12 15.50
N ALA A 42 -8.22 9.43 15.72
CA ALA A 42 -8.16 7.98 15.64
C ALA A 42 -7.00 7.39 16.46
N ILE A 43 -7.02 6.07 16.63
CA ILE A 43 -5.85 5.28 17.03
C ILE A 43 -5.33 4.57 15.80
N ILE A 44 -4.06 4.78 15.48
CA ILE A 44 -3.40 4.16 14.34
C ILE A 44 -3.27 2.64 14.56
N ALA A 45 -3.56 1.84 13.53
CA ALA A 45 -3.38 0.39 13.54
C ALA A 45 -3.09 -0.14 12.13
N GLY A 46 -2.30 -1.21 12.02
CA GLY A 46 -2.01 -1.88 10.75
C GLY A 46 -0.91 -1.20 9.91
N THR A 47 -0.06 -0.37 10.49
CA THR A 47 0.99 0.38 9.76
C THR A 47 1.95 -0.53 9.02
N MET A 48 2.39 -1.62 9.66
CA MET A 48 3.28 -2.59 9.03
C MET A 48 2.57 -3.45 7.99
N THR A 49 1.28 -3.74 8.18
CA THR A 49 0.45 -4.42 7.18
C THR A 49 0.31 -3.57 5.92
N ALA A 50 0.01 -2.27 6.07
CA ALA A 50 -0.06 -1.34 4.95
C ALA A 50 1.30 -1.23 4.22
N ALA A 51 2.40 -1.13 4.97
CA ALA A 51 3.74 -1.13 4.39
C ALA A 51 4.03 -2.41 3.60
N GLU A 52 3.60 -3.57 4.10
CA GLU A 52 3.78 -4.86 3.43
C GLU A 52 2.99 -4.95 2.12
N VAL A 53 1.76 -4.43 2.08
CA VAL A 53 0.97 -4.34 0.83
C VAL A 53 1.77 -3.60 -0.24
N PHE A 54 2.29 -2.41 0.06
CA PHE A 54 3.09 -1.63 -0.90
C PHE A 54 4.39 -2.33 -1.31
N ARG A 55 5.09 -2.99 -0.37
CA ARG A 55 6.32 -3.76 -0.70
C ARG A 55 6.04 -4.93 -1.64
N ARG A 56 4.88 -5.57 -1.55
CA ARG A 56 4.51 -6.67 -2.44
C ARG A 56 4.11 -6.19 -3.84
N VAL A 57 3.50 -5.02 -3.93
CA VAL A 57 3.19 -4.38 -5.22
C VAL A 57 4.47 -3.93 -5.92
N ASP A 58 5.37 -3.25 -5.21
CA ASP A 58 6.68 -2.85 -5.73
C ASP A 58 7.76 -2.91 -4.62
N PRO A 59 8.65 -3.92 -4.67
CA PRO A 59 9.76 -4.05 -3.71
C PRO A 59 10.78 -2.90 -3.75
N GLY A 60 10.77 -2.08 -4.80
CA GLY A 60 11.65 -0.92 -4.98
C GLY A 60 11.17 0.34 -4.24
N LEU A 61 9.95 0.36 -3.69
CA LEU A 61 9.42 1.51 -2.99
C LEU A 61 10.18 1.83 -1.71
N LYS A 62 10.45 3.13 -1.50
CA LYS A 62 10.96 3.64 -0.23
C LYS A 62 9.78 3.97 0.67
N ILE A 63 9.62 3.20 1.75
CA ILE A 63 8.50 3.34 2.69
C ILE A 63 9.05 3.72 4.05
N SER A 64 8.51 4.80 4.62
CA SER A 64 8.74 5.20 6.02
C SER A 64 7.44 5.15 6.80
N VAL A 65 7.49 4.57 8.00
CA VAL A 65 6.37 4.52 8.94
C VAL A 65 6.65 5.56 10.02
N GLU A 66 5.97 6.70 9.93
CA GLU A 66 6.18 7.85 10.82
C GLU A 66 5.36 7.77 12.12
N LEU A 67 4.25 7.03 12.08
CA LEU A 67 3.37 6.79 13.23
C LEU A 67 3.21 5.27 13.38
N THR A 68 3.35 4.77 14.61
CA THR A 68 3.22 3.33 14.89
C THR A 68 1.82 2.99 15.39
N ASP A 69 1.48 1.70 15.33
CA ASP A 69 0.23 1.18 15.90
C ASP A 69 0.10 1.59 17.38
N GLY A 70 -1.10 2.00 17.78
CA GLY A 70 -1.42 2.53 19.11
C GLY A 70 -1.25 4.05 19.25
N THR A 71 -0.67 4.74 18.26
CA THR A 71 -0.55 6.21 18.30
C THR A 71 -1.91 6.88 18.15
N ALA A 72 -2.22 7.83 19.03
CA ALA A 72 -3.42 8.67 18.89
C ALA A 72 -3.12 9.87 17.98
N VAL A 73 -4.05 10.18 17.07
CA VAL A 73 -4.03 11.31 16.13
C VAL A 73 -5.32 12.10 16.17
#